data_AF-A0A146K8I2-F1
#
_entry.id   AF-A0A146K8I2-F1
#
_cell.length_a   1.000
_cell.length_b   1.000
_cell.length_c   1.000
_cell.angle_alpha   90.00
_cell.angle_beta   90.00
_cell.angle_gamma   90.00
#
_symmetry.space_group_name_H-M   'P 1'
#
loop_
_entity.id
_entity.type
_entity.pdbx_description
1 polymer ?
#
loop_
_entity_poly.entity_id
_entity_poly.type
_entity_poly.pdbx_seq_one_letter_code
_entity_poly.pdbx_strand_id
1 'polypeptide(L)'
;LGPQGCGKTMFVNRLYKNNIEKDQNSRIGIDFRIVQLKSYTLFLYDKSQQVKFKYYCGLEYKKAKLIFLCFDLNESTESQLVELQFQCNQLTKLFFNRQTPVEIILFGLKSDLIDQKLATVKLDQVKSKINILQSKITKCRTFSSFLNSNKNNNIEMLNCLLSLPTPKFIAKMQLFCFPSFDSMIKMNCNIFKSNILLIDNLQIEVDVQILTKDIHNLDKNNFYVILGPRQVQKNYVGAIYCSNIDELYKLCIEYIL
;
A
#
# COMPACT_ATOMS: atom_id res chain seq x y z
N LEU A 1 0.64 -16.57 8.19
CA LEU A 1 0.22 -17.37 9.37
C LEU A 1 -1.05 -18.13 9.04
N GLY A 2 -1.43 -19.12 9.85
CA GLY A 2 -2.60 -19.95 9.58
C GLY A 2 -2.35 -21.45 9.66
N PRO A 3 -3.39 -22.29 9.88
CA PRO A 3 -3.30 -23.72 10.13
C PRO A 3 -2.41 -24.52 9.17
N GLN A 4 -1.89 -25.66 9.61
CA GLN A 4 -1.19 -26.57 8.70
C GLN A 4 -2.14 -27.01 7.57
N GLY A 5 -1.64 -27.10 6.33
CA GLY A 5 -2.47 -27.56 5.20
C GLY A 5 -3.43 -26.54 4.59
N CYS A 6 -3.60 -25.35 5.18
CA CYS A 6 -4.56 -24.36 4.66
C CYS A 6 -4.17 -23.70 3.33
N GLY A 7 -2.93 -23.90 2.85
CA GLY A 7 -2.50 -23.43 1.53
C GLY A 7 -1.67 -22.14 1.51
N LYS A 8 -1.13 -21.67 2.64
CA LYS A 8 -0.25 -20.48 2.75
C LYS A 8 0.87 -20.45 1.71
N THR A 9 1.55 -21.58 1.55
CA THR A 9 2.61 -21.77 0.56
C THR A 9 2.12 -21.55 -0.85
N MET A 10 0.98 -22.14 -1.21
CA MET A 10 0.42 -21.98 -2.54
C MET A 10 -0.03 -20.53 -2.77
N PHE A 11 -0.63 -19.92 -1.76
CA PHE A 11 -0.98 -18.51 -1.76
C PHE A 11 0.24 -17.63 -2.03
N VAL A 12 1.33 -17.80 -1.27
CA VAL A 12 2.58 -17.08 -1.48
C VAL A 12 3.14 -17.35 -2.87
N ASN A 13 3.26 -18.61 -3.30
CA ASN A 13 3.78 -18.98 -4.63
C ASN A 13 2.97 -18.30 -5.75
N ARG A 14 1.64 -18.28 -5.61
CA ARG A 14 0.76 -17.70 -6.61
C ARG A 14 0.86 -16.18 -6.70
N LEU A 15 1.10 -15.51 -5.57
CA LEU A 15 1.26 -14.06 -5.53
C LEU A 15 2.44 -13.55 -6.37
N TYR A 16 3.53 -14.32 -6.51
CA TYR A 16 4.75 -13.80 -7.16
C TYR A 16 5.31 -14.66 -8.30
N LYS A 17 5.16 -15.98 -8.24
CA LYS A 17 5.73 -16.93 -9.22
C LYS A 17 4.74 -17.35 -10.30
N ASN A 18 3.47 -16.97 -10.16
CA ASN A 18 2.36 -17.42 -11.00
C ASN A 18 2.32 -18.95 -11.23
N ASN A 19 2.88 -19.72 -10.30
CA ASN A 19 3.03 -21.16 -10.41
C ASN A 19 2.29 -21.84 -9.24
N ILE A 20 1.67 -22.99 -9.52
CA ILE A 20 0.91 -23.82 -8.56
C ILE A 20 1.76 -25.03 -8.12
N GLU A 21 3.07 -25.01 -8.36
CA GLU A 21 3.95 -26.09 -7.92
C GLU A 21 3.77 -26.35 -6.42
N LYS A 22 3.39 -27.60 -6.13
CA LYS A 22 3.48 -28.16 -4.79
C LYS A 22 4.97 -28.20 -4.48
N ASP A 23 5.47 -27.32 -3.61
CA ASP A 23 6.77 -27.53 -2.99
C ASP A 23 6.65 -28.85 -2.19
N GLN A 24 7.06 -29.96 -2.80
CA GLN A 24 6.77 -31.33 -2.34
C GLN A 24 7.50 -31.72 -1.05
N ASN A 25 8.40 -30.89 -0.54
CA ASN A 25 9.16 -31.20 0.66
C ASN A 25 8.53 -30.50 1.87
N SER A 26 8.14 -31.30 2.86
CA SER A 26 7.66 -30.80 4.15
C SER A 26 8.64 -29.77 4.71
N ARG A 27 8.19 -28.51 4.82
CA ARG A 27 9.08 -27.40 5.14
C ARG A 27 9.55 -27.49 6.60
N ILE A 28 10.84 -27.33 6.80
CA ILE A 28 11.50 -27.26 8.10
C ILE A 28 11.76 -25.76 8.40
N GLY A 29 11.27 -25.24 9.52
CA GLY A 29 11.52 -23.85 9.93
C GLY A 29 10.73 -22.78 9.15
N ILE A 30 11.43 -21.78 8.59
CA ILE A 30 10.87 -20.62 7.87
C ILE A 30 11.45 -20.56 6.47
N ASP A 31 10.58 -20.43 5.48
CA ASP A 31 10.96 -20.10 4.11
C ASP A 31 10.88 -18.58 3.94
N PHE A 32 11.95 -17.97 3.44
CA PHE A 32 12.07 -16.53 3.24
C PHE A 32 12.19 -16.23 1.75
N ARG A 33 11.36 -15.31 1.27
CA ARG A 33 11.27 -14.97 -0.15
C ARG A 33 11.23 -13.46 -0.33
N ILE A 34 11.97 -12.98 -1.30
CA ILE A 34 12.00 -11.57 -1.68
C ILE A 34 11.24 -11.42 -2.99
N VAL A 35 10.23 -10.55 -3.00
CA VAL A 35 9.44 -10.23 -4.20
C VAL A 35 9.62 -8.76 -4.50
N GLN A 36 10.24 -8.45 -5.64
CA GLN A 36 10.35 -7.09 -6.14
C GLN A 36 9.06 -6.71 -6.88
N LEU A 37 8.41 -5.65 -6.40
CA LEU A 37 7.32 -4.96 -7.08
C LEU A 37 7.83 -3.60 -7.54
N LYS A 38 7.12 -2.95 -8.48
CA LYS A 38 7.59 -1.71 -9.13
C LYS A 38 7.98 -0.61 -8.13
N SER A 39 7.31 -0.54 -6.99
CA SER A 39 7.50 0.56 -6.01
C SER A 39 8.06 0.10 -4.66
N TYR A 40 8.28 -1.21 -4.46
CA TYR A 40 8.77 -1.73 -3.17
C TYR A 40 9.20 -3.20 -3.26
N THR A 41 9.98 -3.62 -2.27
CA THR A 41 10.41 -5.00 -2.08
C THR A 41 9.62 -5.62 -0.93
N LEU A 42 8.89 -6.70 -1.21
CA LEU A 42 8.22 -7.51 -0.22
C LEU A 42 9.16 -8.59 0.31
N PHE A 43 9.32 -8.62 1.63
CA PHE A 43 10.00 -9.68 2.35
C PHE A 43 8.95 -10.63 2.93
N LEU A 44 8.72 -11.75 2.26
CA LEU A 44 7.72 -12.74 2.61
C LEU A 44 8.34 -13.85 3.45
N TYR A 45 7.74 -14.10 4.61
CA TYR A 45 8.13 -15.17 5.52
C TYR A 45 6.99 -16.20 5.57
N ASP A 46 7.21 -17.38 5.00
CA ASP A 46 6.28 -18.51 5.08
C ASP A 46 6.77 -19.51 6.13
N LYS A 47 6.18 -19.45 7.32
CA LYS A 47 6.54 -20.29 8.46
C LYS A 47 5.88 -21.66 8.35
N SER A 48 6.69 -22.72 8.47
CA SER A 48 6.20 -24.08 8.68
C SER A 48 5.54 -24.21 10.06
N GLN A 49 4.44 -24.94 10.08
CA GLN A 49 3.60 -25.15 11.26
C GLN A 49 3.84 -26.50 11.94
N GLN A 50 4.86 -27.25 11.51
CA GLN A 50 5.22 -28.49 12.20
C GLN A 50 5.50 -28.22 13.68
N VAL A 51 4.98 -29.10 14.55
CA VAL A 51 4.98 -28.93 16.02
C VAL A 51 6.36 -28.58 16.58
N LYS A 52 7.43 -29.11 15.99
CA LYS A 52 8.83 -28.86 16.35
C LYS A 52 9.30 -27.41 16.15
N PHE A 53 8.62 -26.62 15.31
CA PHE A 53 8.98 -25.23 14.96
C PHE A 53 8.00 -24.17 15.49
N LYS A 54 7.04 -24.57 16.33
CA LYS A 54 6.03 -23.65 16.92
C LYS A 54 6.70 -22.49 17.69
N TYR A 55 7.82 -22.73 18.35
CA TYR A 55 8.55 -21.77 19.19
C TYR A 55 9.59 -20.91 18.45
N TYR A 56 10.00 -21.30 17.25
CA TYR A 56 11.07 -20.59 16.56
C TYR A 56 10.54 -19.30 15.94
N CYS A 57 11.38 -18.27 16.01
CA CYS A 57 11.38 -17.08 15.18
C CYS A 57 10.45 -15.93 15.61
N GLY A 58 10.90 -15.18 16.64
CA GLY A 58 10.33 -13.90 17.07
C GLY A 58 10.93 -12.67 16.34
N LEU A 59 12.07 -12.82 15.66
CA LEU A 59 12.83 -11.71 15.07
C LEU A 59 12.18 -11.17 13.79
N GLU A 60 11.56 -12.04 13.03
CA GLU A 60 10.87 -11.79 11.77
C GLU A 60 9.58 -10.99 12.02
N TYR A 61 8.88 -11.30 13.12
CA TYR A 61 7.70 -10.55 13.53
C TYR A 61 8.05 -9.13 13.96
N LYS A 62 9.22 -8.87 14.57
CA LYS A 62 9.59 -7.52 15.07
C LYS A 62 9.62 -6.44 14.00
N LYS A 63 9.91 -6.79 12.74
CA LYS A 63 9.94 -5.84 11.61
C LYS A 63 8.73 -5.96 10.68
N ALA A 64 7.86 -6.94 10.89
CA ALA A 64 6.69 -7.17 10.04
C ALA A 64 5.77 -5.94 10.07
N LYS A 65 5.44 -5.36 8.91
CA LYS A 65 4.42 -4.30 8.79
C LYS A 65 3.03 -4.87 8.53
N LEU A 66 2.98 -6.06 7.95
CA LEU A 66 1.78 -6.74 7.52
C LEU A 66 1.82 -8.21 7.92
N ILE A 67 0.68 -8.77 8.30
CA ILE A 67 0.49 -10.20 8.53
C ILE A 67 -0.70 -10.70 7.73
N PHE A 68 -0.43 -11.67 6.85
CA PHE A 68 -1.48 -12.49 6.25
C PHE A 68 -1.85 -13.61 7.23
N LEU A 69 -3.08 -13.58 7.72
CA LEU A 69 -3.67 -14.63 8.54
C LEU A 69 -4.58 -15.46 7.65
N CYS A 70 -4.19 -16.70 7.36
CA CYS A 70 -4.87 -17.53 6.37
C CYS A 70 -5.59 -18.70 7.02
N PHE A 71 -6.71 -19.13 6.46
CA PHE A 71 -7.41 -20.34 6.86
C PHE A 71 -8.04 -21.01 5.63
N ASP A 72 -8.33 -22.30 5.71
CA ASP A 72 -8.97 -23.06 4.64
C ASP A 72 -10.49 -22.89 4.73
N LEU A 73 -11.12 -22.41 3.65
CA LEU A 73 -12.57 -22.26 3.60
C LEU A 73 -13.30 -23.61 3.56
N ASN A 74 -12.66 -24.68 3.08
CA ASN A 74 -13.31 -25.99 2.95
C ASN A 74 -13.26 -26.81 4.24
N GLU A 75 -12.32 -26.51 5.13
CA GLU A 75 -12.17 -27.23 6.40
C GLU A 75 -13.13 -26.68 7.49
N SER A 76 -13.27 -27.42 8.59
CA SER A 76 -14.06 -26.99 9.74
C SER A 76 -13.53 -25.67 10.30
N THR A 77 -14.43 -24.73 10.54
CA THR A 77 -14.09 -23.43 11.10
C THR A 77 -13.59 -23.56 12.54
N GLU A 78 -14.16 -24.48 13.32
CA GLU A 78 -13.89 -24.62 14.75
C GLU A 78 -12.47 -25.13 15.03
N SER A 79 -12.02 -26.16 14.31
CA SER A 79 -10.68 -26.71 14.48
C SER A 79 -9.60 -25.68 14.14
N GLN A 80 -9.81 -24.92 13.07
CA GLN A 80 -8.90 -23.88 12.62
C GLN A 80 -8.90 -22.67 13.56
N LEU A 81 -10.05 -22.32 14.15
CA LEU A 81 -10.17 -21.20 15.07
C LEU A 81 -9.29 -21.36 16.30
N VAL A 82 -9.20 -22.57 16.87
CA VAL A 82 -8.33 -22.84 18.02
C VAL A 82 -6.87 -22.50 17.69
N GLU A 83 -6.40 -22.95 16.52
CA GLU A 83 -5.02 -22.70 16.09
C GLU A 83 -4.77 -21.22 15.75
N LEU A 84 -5.71 -20.57 15.05
CA LEU A 84 -5.64 -19.15 14.72
C LEU A 84 -5.62 -18.28 15.98
N GLN A 85 -6.49 -18.59 16.96
CA GLN A 85 -6.53 -17.88 18.24
C GLN A 85 -5.22 -18.03 19.01
N PHE A 86 -4.65 -19.25 19.04
CA PHE A 86 -3.34 -19.47 19.65
C PHE A 86 -2.26 -18.61 18.99
N GLN A 87 -2.20 -18.56 17.66
CA GLN A 87 -1.21 -17.74 16.95
C GLN A 87 -1.39 -16.25 17.18
N CYS A 88 -2.62 -15.75 17.12
CA CYS A 88 -2.92 -14.36 17.41
C CYS A 88 -2.54 -13.99 18.86
N ASN A 89 -2.71 -14.90 19.82
CA ASN A 89 -2.31 -14.67 21.21
C ASN A 89 -0.81 -14.49 21.33
N GLN A 90 -0.03 -15.29 20.60
CA GLN A 90 1.43 -15.15 20.54
C GLN A 90 1.84 -13.82 19.90
N LEU A 91 1.20 -13.41 18.80
CA LEU A 91 1.46 -12.12 18.16
C LEU A 91 1.20 -10.94 19.09
N THR A 92 0.15 -11.01 19.91
CA THR A 92 -0.19 -9.93 20.85
C THR A 92 0.89 -9.72 21.87
N LYS A 93 1.42 -10.81 22.43
CA LYS A 93 2.55 -10.76 23.36
C LYS A 93 3.79 -10.16 22.69
N LEU A 94 4.04 -10.50 21.44
CA LEU A 94 5.17 -9.97 20.66
C LEU A 94 5.00 -8.49 20.28
N PHE A 95 3.77 -8.03 20.08
CA PHE A 95 3.47 -6.66 19.63
C PHE A 95 3.07 -5.70 20.75
N PHE A 96 2.92 -6.18 21.99
CA PHE A 96 2.50 -5.38 23.14
C PHE A 96 3.37 -4.12 23.32
N ASN A 97 4.69 -4.23 23.11
CA ASN A 97 5.65 -3.13 23.26
C ASN A 97 6.04 -2.45 21.95
N ARG A 98 5.30 -2.68 20.85
CA ARG A 98 5.71 -2.22 19.53
C ARG A 98 5.15 -0.84 19.24
N GLN A 99 6.03 0.11 18.94
CA GLN A 99 5.65 1.48 18.56
C GLN A 99 5.03 1.57 17.15
N THR A 100 5.41 0.66 16.25
CA THR A 100 4.87 0.62 14.89
C THR A 100 3.66 -0.30 14.80
N PRO A 101 2.51 0.18 14.30
CA PRO A 101 1.34 -0.66 14.11
C PRO A 101 1.64 -1.74 13.05
N VAL A 102 1.05 -2.92 13.27
CA VAL A 102 1.10 -4.03 12.33
C VAL A 102 -0.30 -4.25 11.79
N GLU A 103 -0.45 -4.19 10.48
CA GLU A 103 -1.71 -4.44 9.80
C GLU A 103 -1.92 -5.95 9.66
N ILE A 104 -3.14 -6.43 9.92
CA ILE A 104 -3.48 -7.85 9.79
C ILE A 104 -4.60 -8.01 8.76
N ILE A 105 -4.37 -8.89 7.78
CA ILE A 105 -5.33 -9.18 6.72
C ILE A 105 -5.72 -10.65 6.82
N LEU A 106 -7.03 -10.89 6.94
CA LEU A 106 -7.61 -12.22 7.02
C LEU A 106 -7.90 -12.77 5.62
N PHE A 107 -7.42 -13.98 5.35
CA PHE A 107 -7.57 -14.68 4.08
C PHE A 107 -8.27 -16.02 4.23
N GLY A 108 -9.43 -16.16 3.59
CA GLY A 108 -10.06 -17.46 3.35
C GLY A 108 -9.51 -18.08 2.06
N LEU A 109 -8.68 -19.10 2.18
CA LEU A 109 -8.04 -19.79 1.06
C LEU A 109 -8.92 -20.92 0.51
N LYS A 110 -8.56 -21.42 -0.68
CA LYS A 110 -9.28 -22.47 -1.42
C LYS A 110 -10.74 -22.11 -1.73
N SER A 111 -10.97 -20.83 -2.05
CA SER A 111 -12.31 -20.32 -2.36
C SER A 111 -12.92 -20.91 -3.62
N ASP A 112 -12.15 -21.64 -4.43
CA ASP A 112 -12.61 -22.42 -5.57
C ASP A 112 -13.43 -23.65 -5.18
N LEU A 113 -13.27 -24.16 -3.95
CA LEU A 113 -13.94 -25.39 -3.50
C LEU A 113 -15.29 -25.14 -2.82
N ILE A 114 -15.74 -23.88 -2.75
CA ILE A 114 -16.90 -23.51 -1.94
C ILE A 114 -17.68 -22.37 -2.59
N ASP A 115 -18.98 -22.32 -2.31
CA ASP A 115 -19.81 -21.22 -2.78
C ASP A 115 -19.41 -19.89 -2.16
N GLN A 116 -19.43 -18.82 -2.97
CA GLN A 116 -19.03 -17.48 -2.55
C GLN A 116 -19.84 -16.97 -1.35
N LYS A 117 -21.16 -17.25 -1.32
CA LYS A 117 -22.02 -16.85 -0.19
C LYS A 117 -21.56 -17.51 1.12
N LEU A 118 -21.26 -18.81 1.05
CA LEU A 118 -20.83 -19.58 2.22
C LEU A 118 -19.40 -19.22 2.64
N ALA A 119 -18.53 -18.89 1.68
CA ALA A 119 -17.20 -18.37 1.95
C ALA A 119 -17.25 -17.08 2.79
N THR A 120 -18.11 -16.13 2.41
CA THR A 120 -18.29 -14.87 3.15
C THR A 120 -18.77 -15.12 4.57
N VAL A 121 -19.76 -16.00 4.75
CA VAL A 121 -20.27 -16.37 6.08
C VAL A 121 -19.16 -16.97 6.95
N LYS A 122 -18.37 -17.92 6.42
CA LYS A 122 -17.24 -18.49 7.17
C LYS A 122 -16.20 -17.43 7.52
N LEU A 123 -15.93 -16.50 6.62
CA LEU A 123 -14.97 -15.43 6.84
C LEU A 123 -15.42 -14.49 7.98
N ASP A 124 -16.71 -14.12 8.00
CA ASP A 124 -17.29 -13.30 9.07
C ASP A 124 -17.33 -14.04 10.41
N GLN A 125 -17.62 -15.35 10.40
CA GLN A 125 -17.54 -16.20 11.59
C GLN A 125 -16.11 -16.25 12.17
N VAL A 126 -15.09 -16.37 11.31
CA VAL A 126 -13.69 -16.38 11.75
C VAL A 126 -13.30 -14.99 12.27
N LYS A 127 -13.65 -13.93 11.55
CA LYS A 127 -13.36 -12.54 11.93
C LYS A 127 -13.96 -12.19 13.29
N SER A 128 -15.22 -12.55 13.52
CA SER A 128 -15.92 -12.25 14.79
C SER A 128 -15.33 -13.00 15.98
N LYS A 129 -14.91 -14.26 15.80
CA LYS A 129 -14.39 -15.12 16.89
C LYS A 129 -12.90 -14.94 17.20
N ILE A 130 -12.13 -14.27 16.36
CA ILE A 130 -10.72 -13.94 16.66
C ILE A 130 -10.68 -12.70 17.57
N ASN A 131 -10.71 -12.96 18.88
CA ASN A 131 -10.83 -11.95 19.95
C ASN A 131 -9.74 -10.90 20.03
N ILE A 132 -8.63 -11.12 19.35
CA ILE A 132 -7.40 -10.39 19.62
C ILE A 132 -7.27 -9.14 18.76
N LEU A 133 -8.07 -9.04 17.69
CA LEU A 133 -7.78 -8.16 16.57
C LEU A 133 -9.03 -7.62 15.87
N GLN A 134 -10.22 -7.60 16.46
CA GLN A 134 -11.36 -6.96 15.78
C GLN A 134 -11.02 -5.51 15.37
N SER A 135 -10.17 -4.81 16.14
CA SER A 135 -9.65 -3.47 15.84
C SER A 135 -8.39 -3.42 14.95
N LYS A 136 -7.77 -4.56 14.64
CA LYS A 136 -6.48 -4.64 13.88
C LYS A 136 -6.57 -5.48 12.59
N ILE A 137 -7.64 -6.27 12.42
CA ILE A 137 -7.98 -6.87 11.12
C ILE A 137 -8.56 -5.76 10.25
N THR A 138 -7.73 -5.20 9.38
CA THR A 138 -8.13 -4.09 8.51
C THR A 138 -8.90 -4.57 7.30
N LYS A 139 -8.54 -5.75 6.78
CA LYS A 139 -9.07 -6.28 5.52
C LYS A 139 -9.33 -7.78 5.61
N CYS A 140 -10.28 -8.22 4.79
CA CYS A 140 -10.81 -9.57 4.75
C CYS A 140 -11.01 -9.95 3.28
N ARG A 141 -10.43 -11.06 2.82
CA ARG A 141 -10.56 -11.51 1.43
C ARG A 141 -10.62 -13.03 1.33
N THR A 142 -11.28 -13.51 0.30
CA THR A 142 -11.17 -14.89 -0.15
C THR A 142 -10.13 -14.98 -1.26
N PHE A 143 -9.46 -16.12 -1.39
CA PHE A 143 -8.45 -16.34 -2.42
C PHE A 143 -8.41 -17.79 -2.88
N SER A 144 -8.45 -18.00 -4.19
CA SER A 144 -8.14 -19.28 -4.81
C SER A 144 -6.79 -19.19 -5.49
N SER A 145 -5.87 -20.11 -5.13
CA SER A 145 -4.62 -20.21 -5.88
C SER A 145 -4.84 -20.79 -7.27
N PHE A 146 -5.91 -21.54 -7.51
CA PHE A 146 -6.23 -22.08 -8.83
C PHE A 146 -6.75 -21.01 -9.77
N LEU A 147 -7.81 -20.30 -9.37
CA LEU A 147 -8.49 -19.31 -10.24
C LEU A 147 -7.62 -18.08 -10.51
N ASN A 148 -6.76 -17.68 -9.57
CA ASN A 148 -5.96 -16.47 -9.69
C ASN A 148 -4.65 -16.69 -10.47
N SER A 149 -4.78 -17.05 -11.76
CA SER A 149 -3.68 -17.38 -12.68
C SER A 149 -3.02 -16.21 -13.38
N ASN A 150 -3.51 -14.98 -13.18
CA ASN A 150 -2.90 -13.80 -13.75
C ASN A 150 -2.02 -13.10 -12.70
N LYS A 151 -0.71 -13.07 -12.96
CA LYS A 151 0.27 -12.40 -12.12
C LYS A 151 -0.05 -10.91 -11.91
N ASN A 152 -0.51 -10.22 -12.96
CA ASN A 152 -0.80 -8.79 -12.87
C ASN A 152 -1.98 -8.53 -11.92
N ASN A 153 -3.05 -9.31 -12.03
CA ASN A 153 -4.20 -9.22 -11.12
C ASN A 153 -3.80 -9.50 -9.67
N ASN A 154 -2.88 -10.45 -9.43
CA ASN A 154 -2.38 -10.74 -8.09
C ASN A 154 -1.53 -9.59 -7.51
N ILE A 155 -0.73 -8.94 -8.34
CA ILE A 155 0.06 -7.76 -7.96
C ILE A 155 -0.87 -6.57 -7.68
N GLU A 156 -1.88 -6.34 -8.52
CA GLU A 156 -2.89 -5.30 -8.29
C GLU A 156 -3.64 -5.56 -7.00
N MET A 157 -4.07 -6.80 -6.75
CA MET A 157 -4.69 -7.18 -5.48
C MET A 157 -3.76 -6.87 -4.30
N LEU A 158 -2.47 -7.21 -4.38
CA LEU A 158 -1.50 -6.88 -3.33
C LEU A 158 -1.37 -5.36 -3.13
N ASN A 159 -1.31 -4.59 -4.21
CA ASN A 159 -1.26 -3.12 -4.14
C ASN A 159 -2.51 -2.54 -3.49
N CYS A 160 -3.70 -3.10 -3.74
CA CYS A 160 -4.94 -2.68 -3.06
C CYS A 160 -4.97 -3.09 -1.57
N LEU A 161 -4.34 -4.22 -1.23
CA LEU A 161 -4.34 -4.78 0.11
C LEU A 161 -3.38 -4.08 1.04
N LEU A 162 -2.18 -3.80 0.55
CA LEU A 162 -1.24 -2.94 1.25
C LEU A 162 -1.87 -1.55 1.19
N SER A 163 -2.39 -1.03 2.31
CA SER A 163 -2.76 0.39 2.42
C SER A 163 -1.47 1.21 2.37
N LEU A 164 -0.78 1.15 1.23
CA LEU A 164 0.45 1.86 1.02
C LEU A 164 0.07 3.32 1.11
N PRO A 165 0.85 4.14 1.83
CA PRO A 165 0.79 5.57 1.57
C PRO A 165 0.98 5.70 0.06
N THR A 166 0.00 6.29 -0.63
CA THR A 166 0.21 6.80 -1.98
C THR A 166 1.55 7.51 -1.95
N PRO A 167 2.49 7.21 -2.86
CA PRO A 167 3.81 7.83 -2.83
C PRO A 167 3.60 9.34 -2.76
N LYS A 168 3.85 9.91 -1.58
CA LYS A 168 3.69 11.33 -1.35
C LYS A 168 4.89 11.99 -2.01
N PHE A 169 4.69 12.39 -3.27
CA PHE A 169 5.58 13.33 -3.89
C PHE A 169 5.28 14.69 -3.29
N ILE A 170 6.31 15.29 -2.67
CA ILE A 170 6.25 16.66 -2.18
C ILE A 170 6.90 17.51 -3.27
N ALA A 171 6.08 18.15 -4.09
CA ALA A 171 6.56 19.12 -5.06
C ALA A 171 6.51 20.51 -4.42
N LYS A 172 7.68 21.16 -4.28
CA LYS A 172 7.76 22.56 -3.87
C LYS A 172 7.71 23.43 -5.11
N MET A 173 6.68 24.24 -5.23
CA MET A 173 6.51 25.15 -6.36
C MET A 173 6.45 26.58 -5.85
N GLN A 174 7.26 27.46 -6.43
CA GLN A 174 7.24 28.87 -6.12
C GLN A 174 6.67 29.65 -7.31
N LEU A 175 5.52 30.28 -7.08
CA LEU A 175 4.81 31.06 -8.08
C LEU A 175 5.05 32.53 -7.89
N PHE A 176 5.58 33.18 -8.91
CA PHE A 176 5.66 34.63 -8.95
C PHE A 176 4.44 35.18 -9.65
N CYS A 177 3.65 35.96 -8.93
CA CYS A 177 2.51 36.69 -9.49
C CYS A 177 2.57 38.16 -9.11
N PHE A 178 2.07 39.01 -10.01
CA PHE A 178 1.80 40.39 -9.66
C PHE A 178 0.70 40.47 -8.60
N PRO A 179 0.69 41.50 -7.73
CA PRO A 179 -0.30 41.63 -6.66
C PRO A 179 -1.76 41.56 -7.13
N SER A 180 -2.02 42.03 -8.36
CA SER A 180 -3.35 42.00 -8.99
C SER A 180 -3.86 40.60 -9.33
N PHE A 181 -2.98 39.59 -9.39
CA PHE A 181 -3.31 38.21 -9.76
C PHE A 181 -3.37 37.25 -8.57
N ASP A 182 -2.86 37.64 -7.39
CA ASP A 182 -2.80 36.76 -6.20
C ASP A 182 -4.22 36.29 -5.78
N SER A 183 -5.18 37.21 -5.72
CA SER A 183 -6.57 36.90 -5.39
C SER A 183 -7.23 35.99 -6.42
N MET A 184 -6.95 36.21 -7.71
CA MET A 184 -7.51 35.44 -8.81
C MET A 184 -6.97 34.00 -8.84
N ILE A 185 -5.68 33.82 -8.59
CA ILE A 185 -5.03 32.49 -8.51
C ILE A 185 -5.59 31.70 -7.34
N LYS A 186 -5.67 32.31 -6.14
CA LYS A 186 -6.21 31.64 -4.94
C LYS A 186 -7.68 31.22 -5.11
N MET A 187 -8.48 32.01 -5.83
CA MET A 187 -9.89 31.68 -6.06
C MET A 187 -10.10 30.57 -7.09
N ASN A 188 -9.30 30.56 -8.17
CA ASN A 188 -9.58 29.74 -9.35
C ASN A 188 -8.70 28.48 -9.46
N CYS A 189 -7.52 28.45 -8.84
CA CYS A 189 -6.63 27.29 -8.90
C CYS A 189 -6.91 26.33 -7.74
N ASN A 190 -7.54 25.18 -8.03
CA ASN A 190 -7.84 24.16 -7.02
C ASN A 190 -6.60 23.62 -6.29
N ILE A 191 -5.42 23.63 -6.93
CA ILE A 191 -4.15 23.19 -6.32
C ILE A 191 -3.86 23.93 -5.01
N PHE A 192 -4.24 25.20 -4.87
CA PHE A 192 -4.00 26.01 -3.66
C PHE A 192 -5.08 25.86 -2.59
N LYS A 193 -6.19 25.21 -2.92
CA LYS A 193 -7.26 24.94 -1.95
C LYS A 193 -7.01 23.64 -1.19
N SER A 194 -6.45 22.64 -1.85
CA SER A 194 -6.27 21.31 -1.29
C SER A 194 -4.81 20.92 -1.05
N ASN A 195 -3.82 21.62 -1.61
CA ASN A 195 -2.41 21.21 -1.67
C ASN A 195 -2.23 19.77 -2.19
N ILE A 196 -3.24 19.23 -2.89
CA ILE A 196 -3.30 17.85 -3.32
C ILE A 196 -3.71 17.84 -4.79
N LEU A 197 -2.86 17.22 -5.61
CA LEU A 197 -3.07 16.98 -7.03
C LEU A 197 -3.29 15.49 -7.25
N LEU A 198 -4.38 15.14 -7.93
CA LEU A 198 -4.69 13.76 -8.33
C LEU A 198 -4.36 13.60 -9.82
N ILE A 199 -3.37 12.77 -10.15
CA ILE A 199 -2.98 12.47 -11.53
C ILE A 199 -2.98 10.95 -11.71
N ASP A 200 -3.80 10.40 -12.60
CA ASP A 200 -3.80 8.96 -12.95
C ASP A 200 -3.73 8.00 -11.74
N ASN A 201 -4.45 8.35 -10.66
CA ASN A 201 -4.52 7.66 -9.36
C ASN A 201 -3.34 7.88 -8.40
N LEU A 202 -2.40 8.79 -8.70
CA LEU A 202 -1.37 9.28 -7.80
C LEU A 202 -1.86 10.52 -7.05
N GLN A 203 -1.66 10.52 -5.73
CA GLN A 203 -1.90 11.69 -4.89
C GLN A 203 -0.57 12.40 -4.63
N ILE A 204 -0.38 13.56 -5.23
CA ILE A 204 0.80 14.41 -5.06
C ILE A 204 0.45 15.53 -4.09
N GLU A 205 1.26 15.71 -3.05
CA GLU A 205 1.12 16.82 -2.12
C GLU A 205 1.99 17.97 -2.66
N VAL A 206 1.37 19.05 -3.10
CA VAL A 206 2.07 20.20 -3.68
C VAL A 206 2.11 21.31 -2.66
N ASP A 207 3.31 21.67 -2.22
CA ASP A 207 3.54 22.86 -1.39
C ASP A 207 3.79 24.04 -2.33
N VAL A 208 2.72 24.80 -2.59
CA VAL A 208 2.78 25.97 -3.47
C VAL A 208 2.92 27.24 -2.66
N GLN A 209 4.01 27.95 -2.87
CA GLN A 209 4.25 29.26 -2.27
C GLN A 209 4.10 30.34 -3.33
N ILE A 210 3.26 31.33 -3.06
CA ILE A 210 3.15 32.53 -3.90
C ILE A 210 4.15 33.56 -3.38
N LEU A 211 5.12 33.92 -4.22
CA LEU A 211 6.10 34.95 -3.95
C LEU A 211 5.72 36.23 -4.70
N THR A 212 5.57 37.32 -3.96
CA THR A 212 5.21 38.64 -4.50
C THR A 212 6.38 39.64 -4.45
N LYS A 213 7.59 39.20 -4.08
CA LYS A 213 8.78 40.07 -3.93
C LYS A 213 10.02 39.51 -4.62
N ASP A 214 10.79 40.42 -5.22
CA ASP A 214 12.09 40.31 -5.91
C ASP A 214 12.58 38.91 -6.31
N ILE A 215 12.51 38.67 -7.62
CA ILE A 215 12.93 37.44 -8.34
C ILE A 215 14.47 37.30 -8.37
N HIS A 216 15.22 38.18 -7.72
CA HIS A 216 16.69 38.22 -7.86
C HIS A 216 17.46 37.18 -7.02
N ASN A 217 16.80 36.47 -6.10
CA ASN A 217 17.39 35.41 -5.27
C ASN A 217 16.59 34.10 -5.37
N LEU A 218 16.58 33.49 -6.56
CA LEU A 218 16.00 32.17 -6.77
C LEU A 218 17.02 31.07 -6.43
N ASP A 219 16.62 30.13 -5.59
CA ASP A 219 17.42 28.96 -5.23
C ASP A 219 17.31 27.91 -6.35
N LYS A 220 18.45 27.55 -6.97
CA LYS A 220 18.51 26.67 -8.16
C LYS A 220 17.89 25.28 -7.96
N ASN A 221 17.64 24.88 -6.72
CA ASN A 221 17.05 23.60 -6.37
C ASN A 221 15.51 23.59 -6.41
N ASN A 222 14.87 24.75 -6.62
CA ASN A 222 13.41 24.87 -6.65
C ASN A 222 12.89 25.09 -8.07
N PHE A 223 11.66 24.64 -8.31
CA PHE A 223 10.95 24.88 -9.55
C PHE A 223 10.17 26.19 -9.48
N TYR A 224 10.44 27.08 -10.44
CA TYR A 224 9.86 28.41 -10.51
C TYR A 224 8.95 28.54 -11.72
N VAL A 225 7.70 28.94 -11.47
CA VAL A 225 6.77 29.32 -12.52
C VAL A 225 6.41 30.79 -12.35
N ILE A 226 6.55 31.57 -13.42
CA ILE A 226 6.22 33.00 -13.42
C ILE A 226 4.93 33.17 -14.21
N LEU A 227 3.90 33.70 -13.53
CA LEU A 227 2.60 33.99 -14.13
C LEU A 227 2.49 35.50 -14.36
N GLY A 228 2.47 35.89 -15.64
CA GLY A 228 2.46 37.29 -16.02
C GLY A 228 2.31 37.52 -17.52
N PRO A 229 2.01 38.76 -17.94
CA PRO A 229 1.83 39.09 -19.35
C PRO A 229 3.10 38.79 -20.15
N ARG A 230 2.94 38.32 -21.40
CA ARG A 230 4.02 37.85 -22.30
C ARG A 230 5.21 38.81 -22.42
N GLN A 231 5.00 40.11 -22.19
CA GLN A 231 6.03 41.15 -22.26
C GLN A 231 7.05 41.11 -21.11
N VAL A 232 6.74 40.48 -19.98
CA VAL A 232 7.62 40.37 -18.78
C VAL A 232 8.52 39.12 -18.85
N GLN A 233 8.28 38.23 -19.80
CA GLN A 233 8.83 36.85 -19.84
C GLN A 233 10.28 36.73 -20.36
N LYS A 234 11.01 37.83 -20.53
CA LYS A 234 12.32 37.81 -21.23
C LYS A 234 13.57 37.80 -20.36
N ASN A 235 13.46 37.89 -19.03
CA ASN A 235 14.62 38.22 -18.19
C ASN A 235 15.07 37.15 -17.17
N TYR A 236 14.46 35.95 -17.11
CA TYR A 236 14.79 34.98 -16.07
C TYR A 236 15.15 33.59 -16.63
N VAL A 237 16.40 33.18 -16.41
CA VAL A 237 16.92 31.87 -16.81
C VAL A 237 16.49 30.82 -15.77
N GLY A 238 15.83 29.76 -16.22
CA GLY A 238 15.40 28.64 -15.35
C GLY A 238 13.99 28.75 -14.78
N ALA A 239 13.20 29.75 -15.18
CA ALA A 239 11.78 29.84 -14.85
C ALA A 239 10.92 29.46 -16.06
N ILE A 240 9.81 28.75 -15.81
CA ILE A 240 8.81 28.46 -16.83
C ILE A 240 7.74 29.55 -16.79
N TYR A 241 7.31 30.01 -17.96
CA TYR A 241 6.34 31.10 -18.09
C TYR A 241 4.98 30.57 -18.49
N CYS A 242 3.94 31.13 -17.88
CA CYS A 242 2.56 30.89 -18.28
C CYS A 242 1.80 32.21 -18.39
N SER A 243 0.89 32.26 -19.37
CA SER A 243 0.08 33.42 -19.69
C SER A 243 -1.33 33.35 -19.10
N ASN A 244 -1.76 32.15 -18.69
CA ASN A 244 -3.05 31.91 -18.04
C ASN A 244 -2.98 30.72 -17.06
N ILE A 245 -4.06 30.53 -16.31
CA ILE A 245 -4.18 29.51 -15.26
C ILE A 245 -4.21 28.07 -15.84
N ASP A 246 -4.80 27.86 -17.01
CA ASP A 246 -4.90 26.53 -17.62
C ASP A 246 -3.52 26.05 -18.09
N GLU A 247 -2.71 26.96 -18.63
CA GLU A 247 -1.33 26.72 -19.02
C GLU A 247 -0.46 26.42 -17.80
N LEU A 248 -0.66 27.15 -16.69
CA LEU A 248 -0.03 26.83 -15.41
C LEU A 248 -0.37 25.40 -14.96
N TYR A 249 -1.65 25.01 -15.03
CA TYR A 249 -2.08 23.68 -14.60
C TYR A 249 -1.44 22.56 -15.44
N LYS A 250 -1.36 22.74 -16.76
CA LYS A 250 -0.68 21.80 -17.66
C LYS A 250 0.81 21.67 -17.37
N LEU A 251 1.50 22.79 -17.17
CA LEU A 251 2.93 22.80 -16.86
C LEU A 251 3.23 22.15 -15.50
N CYS A 252 2.35 22.33 -14.51
CA CYS A 252 2.45 21.62 -13.23
C CYS A 252 2.36 20.10 -13.44
N ILE A 253 1.44 19.63 -14.28
CA ILE A 253 1.30 18.21 -14.59
C ILE A 253 2.53 17.67 -15.33
N GLU A 254 3.00 18.39 -16.37
CA GLU A 254 4.16 18.00 -17.17
C GLU A 254 5.48 17.97 -16.37
N TYR A 255 5.64 18.83 -15.37
CA TYR A 255 6.84 18.82 -14.52
C TYR A 255 6.83 17.72 -13.46
N ILE A 256 5.65 17.30 -13.01
CA ILE A 256 5.51 16.27 -11.96
C ILE A 256 5.62 14.85 -12.53
N LEU A 257 5.24 14.65 -13.80
CA LEU A 257 5.33 13.36 -14.52
C LEU A 257 6.72 13.14 -15.14
#